data_AF-A0A8S2F1Y1-F1
#
_entry.id   AF-A0A8S2F1Y1-F1
#
_cell.length_a   1.000
_cell.length_b   1.000
_cell.length_c   1.000
_cell.angle_alpha   90.00
_cell.angle_beta   90.00
_cell.angle_gamma   90.00
#
_symmetry.space_group_name_H-M   'P 1'
#
loop_
_entity.id
_entity.type
_entity.pdbx_description
1 polymer ?
#
loop_
_entity_poly.entity_id
_entity_poly.type
_entity_poly.pdbx_seq_one_letter_code
_entity_poly.pdbx_strand_id
1 'polypeptide(L)'
;NGIYYFLDIKGYPPQQLEWDQKLWWVHLETLIALTKAYDHDPTNKQILIWLNRVQTYTLKHFVDDEQYGEMFGYLNRRGEILLPLKGGKWKGCYHVPRACYLCWKELVMDNSDSNILTPEHQEVLDNADRYSEQYKLTPVHLNRLCSMVADLYIDKHKFKGVNVKAKLPALFEKLNQTFSNPESFVEFFNAF
;
A
#
# COMPACT_ATOMS: atom_id res chain seq x y z
N ASN A 1 13.53 -4.42 -18.68
CA ASN A 1 13.21 -2.99 -18.54
C ASN A 1 11.89 -2.86 -17.82
N GLY A 2 11.81 -2.02 -16.79
CA GLY A 2 10.58 -1.78 -16.03
C GLY A 2 9.58 -0.90 -16.78
N ILE A 3 8.34 -0.90 -16.29
CA ILE A 3 7.18 -0.18 -16.82
C ILE A 3 7.31 1.31 -16.51
N TYR A 4 7.08 2.17 -17.51
CA TYR A 4 7.06 3.62 -17.34
C TYR A 4 5.88 4.05 -16.48
N TYR A 5 6.05 5.13 -15.72
CA TYR A 5 5.00 5.61 -14.83
C TYR A 5 3.90 6.36 -15.59
N PHE A 6 4.28 7.24 -16.51
CA PHE A 6 3.33 7.95 -17.37
C PHE A 6 3.79 7.91 -18.83
N LEU A 7 2.81 7.88 -19.74
CA LEU A 7 3.02 8.00 -21.18
C LEU A 7 1.91 8.87 -21.76
N ASP A 8 2.25 9.66 -22.78
CA ASP A 8 1.26 10.36 -23.59
C ASP A 8 0.78 9.44 -24.73
N ILE A 9 -0.54 9.40 -24.96
CA ILE A 9 -1.15 8.52 -25.96
C ILE A 9 -0.76 8.88 -27.41
N LYS A 10 -0.37 10.14 -27.67
CA LYS A 10 0.10 10.62 -28.97
C LYS A 10 1.63 10.68 -29.05
N GLY A 11 2.34 10.28 -28.00
CA GLY A 11 3.80 10.32 -27.92
C GLY A 11 4.39 11.72 -27.72
N TYR A 12 3.60 12.72 -27.31
CA TYR A 12 4.13 14.03 -26.95
C TYR A 12 4.89 13.98 -25.61
N PRO A 13 5.75 14.97 -25.31
CA PRO A 13 6.43 15.06 -24.02
C PRO A 13 5.42 15.11 -22.86
N PRO A 14 5.48 14.18 -21.89
CA PRO A 14 4.62 14.23 -20.71
C PRO A 14 4.89 15.47 -19.85
N GLN A 15 3.86 15.98 -19.18
CA GLN A 15 3.99 17.09 -18.22
C GLN A 15 4.67 16.65 -16.92
N GLN A 16 4.47 15.39 -16.51
CA GLN A 16 5.00 14.83 -15.28
C GLN A 16 6.51 14.63 -15.41
N LEU A 17 7.29 15.20 -14.50
CA LEU A 17 8.76 15.04 -14.52
C LEU A 17 9.18 13.60 -14.21
N GLU A 18 8.36 12.89 -13.43
CA GLU A 18 8.56 11.51 -13.02
C GLU A 18 8.06 10.47 -14.04
N TRP A 19 7.68 10.88 -15.26
CA TRP A 19 7.06 9.99 -16.25
C TRP A 19 7.85 8.72 -16.55
N ASP A 20 9.19 8.80 -16.53
CA ASP A 20 10.07 7.69 -16.88
C ASP A 20 10.53 6.85 -15.68
N GLN A 21 10.13 7.22 -14.46
CA GLN A 21 10.45 6.50 -13.23
C GLN A 21 9.76 5.14 -13.20
N LYS A 22 10.30 4.23 -12.38
CA LYS A 22 9.77 2.89 -12.18
C LYS A 22 9.29 2.77 -10.74
N LEU A 23 7.98 2.63 -10.56
CA LEU A 23 7.36 2.55 -9.24
C LEU A 23 6.98 1.12 -8.90
N TRP A 24 7.19 0.75 -7.63
CA TRP A 24 6.92 -0.59 -7.10
C TRP A 24 5.49 -1.04 -7.38
N TRP A 25 4.50 -0.20 -7.09
CA TRP A 25 3.09 -0.59 -7.16
C TRP A 25 2.65 -0.88 -8.58
N VAL A 26 3.18 -0.16 -9.60
CA VAL A 26 2.86 -0.41 -11.01
C VAL A 26 3.24 -1.84 -11.39
N HIS A 27 4.41 -2.30 -10.93
CA HIS A 27 4.89 -3.64 -11.21
C HIS A 27 4.11 -4.70 -10.42
N LEU A 28 3.80 -4.43 -9.15
CA LEU A 28 2.99 -5.31 -8.31
C LEU A 28 1.56 -5.52 -8.83
N GLU A 29 0.88 -4.46 -9.27
CA GLU A 29 -0.45 -4.59 -9.89
C GLU A 29 -0.39 -5.36 -11.21
N THR A 30 0.69 -5.18 -11.97
CA THR A 30 0.92 -5.95 -13.20
C THR A 30 1.13 -7.44 -12.90
N LEU A 31 1.84 -7.77 -11.80
CA LEU A 31 1.98 -9.16 -11.35
C LEU A 31 0.62 -9.75 -10.97
N ILE A 32 -0.20 -9.05 -10.18
CA ILE A 32 -1.55 -9.52 -9.83
C ILE A 32 -2.38 -9.78 -11.09
N ALA A 33 -2.37 -8.84 -12.04
CA ALA A 33 -3.14 -8.96 -13.28
C ALA A 33 -2.67 -10.13 -14.14
N LEU A 34 -1.36 -10.32 -14.31
CA LEU A 34 -0.80 -11.42 -15.09
C LEU A 34 -1.03 -12.77 -14.43
N THR A 35 -0.93 -12.86 -13.10
CA THR A 35 -1.25 -14.10 -12.36
C THR A 35 -2.71 -14.48 -12.55
N LYS A 36 -3.64 -13.53 -12.42
CA LYS A 36 -5.08 -13.78 -12.67
C LYS A 36 -5.37 -14.15 -14.12
N ALA A 37 -4.67 -13.53 -15.07
CA ALA A 37 -4.80 -13.87 -16.48
C ALA A 37 -4.30 -15.28 -16.77
N TYR A 38 -3.22 -15.72 -16.10
CA TYR A 38 -2.68 -17.06 -16.22
C TYR A 38 -3.61 -18.10 -15.60
N ASP A 39 -4.18 -17.82 -14.43
CA ASP A 39 -5.23 -18.65 -13.82
C ASP A 39 -6.44 -18.83 -14.75
N HIS A 40 -6.85 -17.76 -15.44
CA HIS A 40 -7.96 -17.81 -16.39
C HIS A 40 -7.66 -18.59 -17.68
N ASP A 41 -6.44 -18.46 -18.23
CA ASP A 41 -6.00 -19.18 -19.43
C ASP A 41 -4.55 -19.68 -19.28
N PRO A 42 -4.35 -20.84 -18.61
CA PRO A 42 -3.01 -21.40 -18.37
C PRO A 42 -2.30 -21.85 -19.65
N THR A 43 -3.05 -22.05 -20.74
CA THR A 43 -2.49 -22.54 -22.02
C THR A 43 -1.78 -21.43 -22.80
N ASN A 44 -2.06 -20.17 -22.47
CA ASN A 44 -1.49 -19.01 -23.12
C ASN A 44 -0.09 -18.69 -22.61
N LYS A 45 0.90 -19.27 -23.28
CA LYS A 45 2.33 -19.10 -22.99
C LYS A 45 2.81 -17.64 -22.97
N GLN A 46 2.13 -16.72 -23.66
CA GLN A 46 2.51 -15.30 -23.66
C GLN A 46 2.31 -14.67 -22.28
N ILE A 47 1.25 -15.05 -21.56
CA ILE A 47 0.99 -14.53 -20.22
C ILE A 47 2.11 -14.95 -19.28
N LEU A 48 2.52 -16.21 -19.33
CA LEU A 48 3.62 -16.74 -18.51
C LEU A 48 4.96 -16.06 -18.84
N ILE A 49 5.25 -15.79 -20.11
CA ILE A 49 6.45 -15.05 -20.53
C ILE A 49 6.45 -13.64 -19.91
N TRP A 50 5.33 -12.94 -19.97
CA TRP A 50 5.20 -11.60 -19.38
C TRP A 50 5.26 -11.63 -17.86
N LEU A 51 4.61 -12.59 -17.22
CA LEU A 51 4.63 -12.77 -15.77
C LEU A 51 6.07 -12.95 -15.27
N ASN A 52 6.81 -13.88 -15.86
CA ASN A 52 8.22 -14.13 -15.53
C ASN A 52 9.09 -12.89 -15.76
N ARG A 53 8.86 -12.16 -16.86
CA ARG A 53 9.61 -10.95 -17.19
C ARG A 53 9.39 -9.84 -16.16
N VAL A 54 8.14 -9.59 -15.77
CA VAL A 54 7.80 -8.57 -14.78
C VAL A 54 8.29 -8.99 -13.40
N GLN A 55 8.12 -10.25 -13.02
CA GLN A 55 8.55 -10.77 -11.72
C GLN A 55 10.06 -10.66 -11.57
N THR A 56 10.82 -11.11 -12.57
CA THR A 56 12.28 -11.02 -12.57
C THR A 56 12.76 -9.58 -12.43
N TYR A 57 12.17 -8.64 -13.16
CA TYR A 57 12.50 -7.22 -13.01
C TYR A 57 12.13 -6.71 -11.61
N THR A 58 10.97 -7.09 -11.11
CA THR A 58 10.44 -6.61 -9.83
C THR A 58 11.33 -7.05 -8.67
N LEU A 59 11.64 -8.35 -8.61
CA LEU A 59 12.49 -8.93 -7.57
C LEU A 59 13.91 -8.36 -7.62
N LYS A 60 14.49 -8.23 -8.83
CA LYS A 60 15.85 -7.72 -8.99
C LYS A 60 16.03 -6.27 -8.56
N HIS A 61 15.05 -5.42 -8.81
CA HIS A 61 15.23 -3.96 -8.72
C HIS A 61 14.53 -3.31 -7.53
N PHE A 62 13.47 -3.90 -7.00
CA PHE A 62 12.70 -3.30 -5.91
C PHE A 62 12.88 -4.00 -4.59
N VAL A 63 13.09 -5.33 -4.55
CA VAL A 63 13.28 -6.04 -3.29
C VAL A 63 14.61 -5.64 -2.68
N ASP A 64 14.57 -5.27 -1.41
CA ASP A 64 15.77 -5.07 -0.61
C ASP A 64 16.15 -6.41 0.03
N ASP A 65 17.34 -6.89 -0.28
CA ASP A 65 17.90 -8.16 0.21
C ASP A 65 18.56 -8.03 1.59
N GLU A 66 18.54 -6.83 2.19
CA GLU A 66 19.01 -6.60 3.56
C GLU A 66 18.03 -7.10 4.64
N GLN A 67 18.56 -7.21 5.87
CA GLN A 67 17.97 -7.88 7.05
C GLN A 67 16.54 -7.46 7.45
N TYR A 68 16.08 -6.27 7.04
CA TYR A 68 14.76 -5.74 7.43
C TYR A 68 13.66 -5.96 6.38
N GLY A 69 13.99 -6.55 5.23
CA GLY A 69 13.05 -6.91 4.17
C GLY A 69 12.29 -5.73 3.55
N GLU A 70 11.27 -6.05 2.75
CA GLU A 70 10.40 -5.11 2.00
C GLU A 70 11.00 -4.62 0.66
N MET A 71 10.35 -3.66 -0.01
CA MET A 71 10.66 -3.19 -1.36
C MET A 71 10.87 -1.67 -1.40
N PHE A 72 11.90 -1.19 -2.08
CA PHE A 72 12.01 0.22 -2.44
C PHE A 72 10.79 0.67 -3.25
N GLY A 73 10.35 1.91 -3.03
CA GLY A 73 9.22 2.46 -3.78
C GLY A 73 9.63 3.01 -5.15
N TYR A 74 10.68 3.81 -5.18
CA TYR A 74 10.92 4.74 -6.29
C TYR A 74 12.29 4.47 -6.90
N LEU A 75 12.30 4.08 -8.16
CA LEU A 75 13.51 3.92 -8.96
C LEU A 75 13.52 4.94 -10.10
N ASN A 76 14.71 5.36 -10.51
CA ASN A 76 14.88 6.16 -11.71
C ASN A 76 14.66 5.30 -12.98
N ARG A 77 14.73 5.92 -14.16
CA ARG A 77 14.54 5.23 -15.45
C ARG A 77 15.42 4.00 -15.64
N ARG A 78 16.65 4.02 -15.11
CA ARG A 78 17.64 2.95 -15.22
C ARG A 78 17.37 1.79 -14.25
N GLY A 79 16.41 1.94 -13.35
CA GLY A 79 16.11 0.94 -12.31
C GLY A 79 17.06 1.01 -11.13
N GLU A 80 17.73 2.15 -10.91
CA GLU A 80 18.52 2.43 -9.71
C GLU A 80 17.63 3.08 -8.66
N ILE A 81 17.92 2.84 -7.37
CA ILE A 81 17.18 3.41 -6.24
C ILE A 81 17.24 4.94 -6.31
N LEU A 82 16.08 5.58 -6.46
CA LEU A 82 15.95 7.04 -6.48
C LEU A 82 15.71 7.58 -5.07
N LEU A 83 14.84 6.91 -4.31
CA LEU A 83 14.56 7.25 -2.91
C LEU A 83 14.74 5.99 -2.05
N PRO A 84 15.77 5.93 -1.17
CA PRO A 84 16.05 4.77 -0.33
C PRO A 84 15.11 4.73 0.88
N LEU A 85 13.80 4.65 0.62
CA LEU A 85 12.76 4.62 1.64
C LEU A 85 11.83 3.41 1.43
N LYS A 86 11.42 2.80 2.54
CA LYS A 86 10.46 1.67 2.57
C LYS A 86 9.02 2.14 2.79
N GLY A 87 8.83 3.37 3.27
CA GLY A 87 7.53 3.98 3.46
C GLY A 87 7.58 5.49 3.31
N GLY A 88 6.44 6.10 3.06
CA GLY A 88 6.31 7.55 2.93
C GLY A 88 4.85 7.94 2.77
N LYS A 89 4.60 9.18 2.30
CA LYS A 89 3.23 9.69 2.13
C LYS A 89 2.34 8.79 1.24
N TRP A 90 2.94 8.15 0.24
CA TRP A 90 2.24 7.36 -0.77
C TRP A 90 2.64 5.87 -0.79
N LYS A 91 3.57 5.47 0.08
CA LYS A 91 3.99 4.06 0.22
C LYS A 91 3.76 3.61 1.65
N GLY A 92 2.92 2.60 1.81
CA GLY A 92 2.63 1.97 3.10
C GLY A 92 2.27 0.50 2.93
N CYS A 93 1.78 -0.10 4.02
CA CYS A 93 1.38 -1.50 4.09
C CYS A 93 0.06 -1.76 3.32
N TYR A 94 0.14 -1.72 1.99
CA TYR A 94 -1.01 -1.95 1.11
C TYR A 94 -0.62 -2.75 -0.15
N HIS A 95 0.06 -2.11 -1.12
CA HIS A 95 0.34 -2.76 -2.41
C HIS A 95 1.22 -4.01 -2.28
N VAL A 96 2.31 -3.94 -1.51
CA VAL A 96 3.24 -5.07 -1.31
C VAL A 96 2.54 -6.28 -0.68
N PRO A 97 1.97 -6.18 0.55
CA PRO A 97 1.33 -7.33 1.18
C PRO A 97 0.14 -7.86 0.37
N ARG A 98 -0.65 -6.96 -0.26
CA ARG A 98 -1.78 -7.37 -1.11
C ARG A 98 -1.32 -8.16 -2.34
N ALA A 99 -0.27 -7.69 -3.03
CA ALA A 99 0.23 -8.38 -4.21
C ALA A 99 0.83 -9.74 -3.86
N CYS A 100 1.61 -9.82 -2.77
CA CYS A 100 2.12 -11.10 -2.28
C CYS A 100 0.98 -12.08 -1.97
N TYR A 101 -0.03 -11.64 -1.20
CA TYR A 101 -1.18 -12.47 -0.84
C TYR A 101 -1.98 -12.92 -2.06
N LEU A 102 -2.33 -12.01 -2.97
CA LEU A 102 -3.13 -12.35 -4.15
C LEU A 102 -2.36 -13.27 -5.09
N CYS A 103 -1.10 -12.97 -5.42
CA CYS A 103 -0.30 -13.84 -6.27
C CYS A 103 -0.10 -15.22 -5.63
N TRP A 104 0.17 -15.29 -4.33
CA TRP A 104 0.26 -16.57 -3.61
C TRP A 104 -1.05 -17.35 -3.70
N LYS A 105 -2.19 -16.70 -3.40
CA LYS A 105 -3.50 -17.35 -3.40
C LYS A 105 -3.82 -17.97 -4.76
N GLU A 106 -3.65 -17.22 -5.85
CA GLU A 106 -3.95 -17.74 -7.19
C GLU A 106 -2.96 -18.86 -7.59
N LEU A 107 -1.67 -18.78 -7.20
CA LEU A 107 -0.67 -19.79 -7.56
C LEU A 107 -0.74 -21.08 -6.72
N VAL A 108 -1.15 -21.00 -5.46
CA VAL A 108 -1.24 -22.13 -4.52
C VAL A 108 -2.60 -22.83 -4.58
N MET A 109 -3.65 -22.15 -5.01
CA MET A 109 -4.92 -22.84 -5.34
C MET A 109 -4.76 -23.83 -6.51
N ASP A 110 -3.70 -23.70 -7.31
CA ASP A 110 -3.36 -24.59 -8.43
C ASP A 110 -2.20 -25.57 -8.11
N ASN A 111 -1.40 -25.31 -7.07
CA ASN A 111 -0.33 -26.21 -6.60
C ASN A 111 -0.45 -26.46 -5.09
N SER A 112 -0.82 -27.69 -4.73
CA SER A 112 -1.07 -28.22 -3.39
C SER A 112 0.14 -28.25 -2.43
N ASP A 113 1.14 -27.39 -2.61
CA ASP A 113 2.31 -27.29 -1.72
C ASP A 113 2.33 -25.93 -1.01
N SER A 114 1.85 -25.94 0.24
CA SER A 114 1.84 -24.82 1.19
C SER A 114 3.24 -24.39 1.69
N ASN A 115 4.31 -24.99 1.17
CA ASN A 115 5.68 -24.84 1.70
C ASN A 115 6.43 -23.57 1.25
N ILE A 116 5.74 -22.63 0.61
CA ILE A 116 6.33 -21.41 0.02
C ILE A 116 6.26 -20.21 1.00
N LEU A 117 5.46 -20.31 2.05
CA LEU A 117 5.21 -19.19 2.98
C LEU A 117 6.19 -19.19 4.16
N THR A 118 6.55 -17.98 4.61
CA THR A 118 7.23 -17.84 5.90
C THR A 118 6.25 -18.19 7.05
N PRO A 119 6.75 -18.61 8.22
CA PRO A 119 5.90 -18.95 9.37
C PRO A 119 4.91 -17.85 9.75
N GLU A 120 5.30 -16.58 9.63
CA GLU A 120 4.45 -15.43 9.93
C GLU A 120 3.29 -15.29 8.93
N HIS A 121 3.54 -15.53 7.64
CA HIS A 121 2.48 -15.50 6.63
C HIS A 121 1.53 -16.68 6.80
N GLN A 122 2.05 -17.85 7.17
CA GLN A 122 1.24 -19.03 7.47
C GLN A 122 0.35 -18.77 8.69
N GLU A 123 0.87 -18.18 9.76
CA GLU A 123 0.08 -17.79 10.94
C GLU A 123 -1.08 -16.85 10.57
N VAL A 124 -0.82 -15.86 9.69
CA VAL A 124 -1.85 -14.92 9.25
C VAL A 124 -3.01 -15.62 8.55
N LEU A 125 -2.70 -16.64 7.74
CA LEU A 125 -3.69 -17.43 7.01
C LEU A 125 -4.44 -18.39 7.92
N ASP A 126 -3.71 -19.09 8.79
CA ASP A 126 -4.30 -20.02 9.77
C ASP A 126 -5.27 -19.30 10.71
N ASN A 127 -5.07 -18.00 10.94
CA ASN A 127 -5.90 -17.15 11.78
C ASN A 127 -6.78 -16.16 10.99
N ALA A 128 -6.91 -16.30 9.66
CA ALA A 128 -7.59 -15.32 8.81
C ALA A 128 -9.04 -15.07 9.22
N ASP A 129 -9.79 -16.13 9.56
CA ASP A 129 -11.18 -16.01 10.03
C ASP A 129 -11.26 -15.25 11.35
N ARG A 130 -10.34 -15.52 12.29
CA ARG A 130 -10.25 -14.80 13.57
C ARG A 130 -9.99 -13.31 13.35
N TYR A 131 -9.04 -12.97 12.46
CA TYR A 131 -8.75 -11.57 12.15
C TYR A 131 -9.90 -10.89 11.42
N SER A 132 -10.60 -11.60 10.54
CA SER A 132 -11.80 -11.11 9.85
C SER A 132 -12.92 -10.78 10.86
N GLU A 133 -13.17 -11.67 11.82
CA GLU A 133 -14.14 -11.43 12.89
C GLU A 133 -13.72 -10.26 13.80
N GLN A 134 -12.46 -10.20 14.22
CA GLN A 134 -11.93 -9.05 14.96
C GLN A 134 -12.06 -7.74 14.17
N TYR A 135 -11.84 -7.77 12.86
CA TYR A 135 -12.00 -6.61 11.99
C TYR A 135 -13.46 -6.16 11.92
N LYS A 136 -14.42 -7.09 11.82
CA LYS A 136 -15.86 -6.77 11.88
C LYS A 136 -16.28 -6.16 13.22
N LEU A 137 -15.64 -6.58 14.31
CA LEU A 137 -15.83 -6.00 15.65
C LEU A 137 -15.12 -4.65 15.83
N THR A 138 -14.22 -4.29 14.91
CA THR A 138 -13.58 -2.97 14.93
C THR A 138 -14.59 -1.94 14.47
N PRO A 139 -14.79 -0.81 15.19
CA PRO A 139 -15.80 0.16 14.83
C PRO A 139 -15.30 0.99 13.64
N VAL A 140 -15.34 0.43 12.42
CA VAL A 140 -14.85 1.05 11.19
C VAL A 140 -15.51 2.42 10.95
N HIS A 141 -16.79 2.56 11.30
CA HIS A 141 -17.49 3.84 11.24
C HIS A 141 -16.97 4.86 12.25
N LEU A 142 -16.59 4.42 13.45
CA LEU A 142 -15.98 5.29 14.47
C LEU A 142 -14.58 5.71 14.05
N ASN A 143 -13.77 4.79 13.51
CA ASN A 143 -12.45 5.11 12.96
C ASN A 143 -12.56 6.12 11.80
N ARG A 144 -13.51 5.93 10.88
CA ARG A 144 -13.79 6.89 9.80
C ARG A 144 -14.23 8.24 10.34
N LEU A 145 -15.09 8.28 11.36
CA LEU A 145 -15.53 9.51 12.01
C LEU A 145 -14.34 10.24 12.66
N CYS A 146 -13.47 9.51 13.38
CA CYS A 146 -12.25 10.06 13.95
C CYS A 146 -11.30 10.63 12.89
N SER A 147 -11.15 9.95 11.74
CA SER A 147 -10.37 10.47 10.60
C SER A 147 -10.99 11.73 10.00
N MET A 148 -12.31 11.76 9.79
CA MET A 148 -13.01 12.94 9.28
C MET A 148 -12.85 14.14 10.20
N VAL A 149 -12.93 13.93 11.51
CA VAL A 149 -12.72 14.99 12.52
C VAL A 149 -11.27 15.49 12.52
N ALA A 150 -10.29 14.59 12.35
CA ALA A 150 -8.89 14.96 12.21
C ALA A 150 -8.63 15.80 10.94
N ASP A 151 -9.23 15.43 9.82
CA ASP A 151 -9.14 16.20 8.56
C ASP A 151 -9.77 17.59 8.71
N LEU A 152 -10.96 17.68 9.31
CA LEU A 152 -11.63 18.95 9.64
C LEU A 152 -10.77 19.85 10.54
N TYR A 153 -10.11 19.27 11.55
CA TYR A 153 -9.21 20.00 12.43
C TYR A 153 -7.99 20.56 11.67
N ILE A 154 -7.38 19.74 10.81
CA ILE A 154 -6.25 20.16 9.98
C ILE A 154 -6.67 21.28 9.03
N ASP A 155 -7.79 21.10 8.32
CA ASP A 155 -8.25 22.06 7.32
C ASP A 155 -8.62 23.40 7.95
N LYS A 156 -9.36 23.40 9.08
CA LYS A 156 -9.70 24.61 9.85
C LYS A 156 -8.46 25.46 10.15
N HIS A 157 -7.37 24.84 10.59
CA HIS A 157 -6.14 25.55 10.97
C HIS A 157 -5.27 25.90 9.76
N LYS A 158 -5.28 25.04 8.74
CA LYS A 158 -4.60 25.30 7.46
C LYS A 158 -5.17 26.53 6.76
N PHE A 159 -6.48 26.77 6.81
CA PHE A 159 -7.10 28.00 6.32
C PHE A 159 -6.64 29.26 7.09
N LYS A 160 -6.22 29.11 8.34
CA LYS A 160 -5.61 30.18 9.16
C LYS A 160 -4.08 30.25 9.00
N GLY A 161 -3.47 29.43 8.15
CA GLY A 161 -2.01 29.39 7.97
C GLY A 161 -1.23 28.67 9.07
N VAL A 162 -1.91 27.89 9.92
CA VAL A 162 -1.31 27.20 11.07
C VAL A 162 -1.20 25.69 10.81
N ASN A 163 -0.01 25.12 11.00
CA ASN A 163 0.20 23.66 10.90
C ASN A 163 0.01 22.99 12.25
N VAL A 164 -1.03 22.16 12.36
CA VAL A 164 -1.40 21.47 13.61
C VAL A 164 -1.14 19.96 13.59
N LYS A 165 -0.39 19.43 12.61
CA LYS A 165 -0.14 17.97 12.50
C LYS A 165 0.49 17.35 13.75
N ALA A 166 1.37 18.08 14.43
CA ALA A 166 1.99 17.64 15.68
C ALA A 166 0.99 17.47 16.84
N LYS A 167 -0.24 17.98 16.71
CA LYS A 167 -1.31 17.90 17.70
C LYS A 167 -2.28 16.74 17.44
N LEU A 168 -2.16 16.03 16.32
CA LEU A 168 -3.05 14.91 15.99
C LEU A 168 -3.04 13.79 17.04
N PRO A 169 -1.91 13.39 17.65
CA PRO A 169 -1.93 12.39 18.71
C PRO A 169 -2.81 12.80 19.89
N ALA A 170 -2.71 14.05 20.34
CA ALA A 170 -3.54 14.59 21.42
C ALA A 170 -5.02 14.71 21.02
N LEU A 171 -5.31 15.06 19.76
CA LEU A 171 -6.67 15.06 19.22
C LEU A 171 -7.29 13.65 19.27
N PHE A 172 -6.55 12.62 18.87
CA PHE A 172 -7.02 11.23 18.90
C PHE A 172 -7.22 10.70 20.32
N GLU A 173 -6.33 11.05 21.26
CA GLU A 173 -6.51 10.72 22.67
C GLU A 173 -7.81 11.33 23.21
N LYS A 174 -8.10 12.58 22.84
CA LYS A 174 -9.33 13.28 23.24
C LYS A 174 -10.57 12.70 22.57
N LEU A 175 -10.48 12.30 21.29
CA LEU A 175 -11.56 11.60 20.57
C LEU A 175 -11.94 10.29 21.26
N ASN A 176 -10.95 9.51 21.70
CA ASN A 176 -11.18 8.27 22.44
C ASN A 176 -11.84 8.50 23.80
N GLN A 177 -11.62 9.66 24.43
CA GLN A 177 -12.24 10.06 25.70
C GLN A 177 -13.56 10.82 25.53
N THR A 178 -13.97 11.15 24.29
CA THR A 178 -15.10 12.07 24.01
C THR A 178 -16.42 11.55 24.56
N PHE A 179 -16.64 10.23 24.58
CA PHE A 179 -17.83 9.63 25.19
C PHE A 179 -17.96 9.89 26.68
N SER A 180 -16.84 10.15 27.38
CA SER A 180 -16.82 10.43 28.82
C SER A 180 -16.76 11.93 29.14
N ASN A 181 -16.26 12.77 28.22
CA ASN A 181 -16.16 14.22 28.44
C ASN A 181 -16.17 15.02 27.10
N PRO A 182 -17.36 15.28 26.52
CA PRO A 182 -17.48 15.94 25.21
C PRO A 182 -17.09 17.42 25.23
N GLU A 183 -17.25 18.14 26.34
CA GLU A 183 -16.89 19.56 26.45
C GLU A 183 -15.38 19.76 26.27
N SER A 184 -14.58 18.89 26.90
CA SER A 184 -13.12 18.95 26.81
C SER A 184 -12.58 18.68 25.40
N PHE A 185 -13.34 17.97 24.56
CA PHE A 185 -13.02 17.78 23.15
C PHE A 185 -13.30 19.06 22.35
N VAL A 186 -14.46 19.70 22.56
CA VAL A 186 -14.84 20.94 21.89
C VAL A 186 -13.87 22.07 22.24
N GLU A 187 -13.44 22.18 23.50
CA GLU A 187 -12.42 23.13 23.93
C GLU A 187 -11.09 22.92 23.20
N PHE A 188 -10.59 21.69 23.13
CA PHE A 188 -9.38 21.37 22.40
C PHE A 188 -9.50 21.71 20.90
N PHE A 189 -10.65 21.39 20.31
CA PHE A 189 -10.93 21.64 18.89
C PHE A 189 -11.02 23.14 18.55
N ASN A 190 -11.43 23.95 19.53
CA ASN A 190 -11.62 25.40 19.38
C ASN A 190 -10.49 26.25 19.92
N ALA A 191 -9.59 25.68 20.74
CA ALA A 191 -8.34 26.32 21.04
C ALA A 191 -7.61 26.62 19.72
N PHE A 192 -7.33 27.92 19.49
CA PHE A 192 -6.62 28.51 18.33
C PHE A 192 -7.48 28.92 17.10
#